data_AF-A0A328YJU9-F1
#
_entry.id   AF-A0A328YJU9-F1
#
_cell.length_a   1.000
_cell.length_b   1.000
_cell.length_c   1.000
_cell.angle_alpha   90.00
_cell.angle_beta   90.00
_cell.angle_gamma   90.00
#
_symmetry.space_group_name_H-M   'P 1'
#
loop_
_entity.id
_entity.type
_entity.pdbx_description
1 polymer ?
#
loop_
_entity_poly.entity_id
_entity_poly.type
_entity_poly.pdbx_seq_one_letter_code
_entity_poly.pdbx_strand_id
1 'polypeptide(L)' 'MCGLYNLLDEAMSQELGVDVKTYIEVIDKKCTEEEATFIINTIMDEDAATIENAKALFHSKL' A
#
# COMPACT_ATOMS: atom_id res chain seq x y z
N MET A 1 -6.97 3.78 15.59
CA MET A 1 -7.88 4.91 15.33
C MET A 1 -8.39 4.76 13.90
N CYS A 2 -9.68 4.47 13.72
CA CYS A 2 -10.28 4.01 12.45
C CYS A 2 -11.25 5.06 11.90
N GLY A 3 -10.83 5.91 10.96
CA GLY A 3 -11.77 6.86 10.35
C GLY A 3 -11.38 7.35 8.97
N LEU A 4 -10.11 7.76 8.78
CA LEU A 4 -9.58 8.20 7.49
C LEU A 4 -8.69 7.14 6.83
N TYR A 5 -7.87 6.45 7.62
CA TYR A 5 -7.01 5.38 7.11
C TYR A 5 -7.81 4.23 6.51
N ASN A 6 -8.92 3.78 7.12
CA ASN A 6 -9.73 2.68 6.57
C ASN A 6 -10.17 2.86 5.11
N LEU A 7 -10.54 4.07 4.68
CA LEU A 7 -11.03 4.32 3.32
C LEU A 7 -9.88 4.38 2.31
N LEU A 8 -8.75 4.93 2.74
CA LEU A 8 -7.51 4.91 1.98
C LEU A 8 -6.97 3.47 1.88
N ASP A 9 -6.90 2.75 2.99
CA ASP A 9 -6.46 1.37 3.09
C ASP A 9 -7.34 0.44 2.23
N GLU A 10 -8.66 0.70 2.17
CA GLU A 10 -9.58 0.01 1.24
C GLU A 10 -9.20 0.27 -0.22
N ALA A 11 -9.03 1.52 -0.63
CA ALA A 11 -8.64 1.87 -1.99
C ALA A 11 -7.26 1.27 -2.37
N MET A 12 -6.30 1.38 -1.47
CA MET A 12 -4.95 0.85 -1.62
C MET A 12 -4.95 -0.68 -1.73
N SER A 13 -5.71 -1.36 -0.87
CA SER A 13 -5.83 -2.81 -0.91
C SER A 13 -6.49 -3.32 -2.19
N GLN A 14 -7.49 -2.61 -2.71
CA GLN A 14 -8.12 -2.91 -4.00
C GLN A 14 -7.12 -2.74 -5.15
N GLU A 15 -6.35 -1.65 -5.16
CA GLU A 15 -5.32 -1.43 -6.19
C GLU A 15 -4.18 -2.46 -6.13
N LEU A 16 -3.81 -2.89 -4.93
CA LEU A 16 -2.80 -3.92 -4.70
C LEU A 16 -3.34 -5.35 -4.93
N GLY A 17 -4.65 -5.51 -5.07
CA GLY A 17 -5.31 -6.80 -5.27
C GLY A 17 -5.31 -7.70 -4.02
N VAL A 18 -5.27 -7.11 -2.82
CA VAL A 18 -5.24 -7.83 -1.54
C VAL A 18 -6.37 -7.36 -0.63
N ASP A 19 -6.62 -8.07 0.46
CA ASP A 19 -7.56 -7.58 1.47
C ASP A 19 -6.90 -6.50 2.36
N VAL A 20 -7.74 -5.61 2.91
CA VAL A 20 -7.32 -4.50 3.78
C VAL A 20 -6.45 -4.97 4.94
N LYS A 21 -6.76 -6.13 5.52
CA LYS A 21 -6.01 -6.64 6.67
C LYS A 21 -4.61 -7.08 6.25
N THR A 22 -4.47 -7.73 5.11
CA THR A 22 -3.17 -8.07 4.51
C THR A 22 -2.38 -6.81 4.16
N TYR A 23 -3.02 -5.79 3.58
CA TYR A 23 -2.38 -4.50 3.32
C TYR A 23 -1.80 -3.87 4.60
N ILE A 24 -2.63 -3.72 5.64
CA ILE A 24 -2.20 -3.14 6.92
C ILE A 24 -1.08 -3.99 7.53
N GLU A 25 -1.19 -5.31 7.52
CA GLU A 25 -0.20 -6.19 8.12
C GLU A 25 1.17 -6.12 7.41
N VAL A 26 1.18 -6.03 6.08
CA VAL A 26 2.41 -5.89 5.31
C VAL A 26 3.04 -4.51 5.52
N ILE A 27 2.24 -3.44 5.41
CA ILE A 27 2.73 -2.06 5.60
C ILE A 27 3.26 -1.83 7.02
N ASP A 28 2.57 -2.34 8.04
CA ASP A 28 2.89 -2.07 9.45
C ASP A 28 3.97 -3.02 10.01
N LYS A 29 4.08 -4.26 9.51
CA LYS A 29 5.01 -5.26 10.07
C LYS A 29 6.16 -5.66 9.14
N LYS A 30 6.02 -5.50 7.83
CA LYS A 30 7.00 -6.01 6.85
C LYS A 30 7.69 -4.92 6.04
N CYS A 31 7.07 -3.75 5.91
CA CYS A 31 7.67 -2.58 5.30
C CYS A 31 8.38 -1.71 6.33
N THR A 32 9.46 -1.05 5.92
CA THR A 32 9.99 0.09 6.68
C THR A 32 9.12 1.32 6.48
N GLU A 33 9.26 2.35 7.33
CA GLU A 33 8.52 3.62 7.16
C GLU A 33 8.73 4.24 5.77
N GLU A 34 9.94 4.15 5.21
CA GLU A 34 10.24 4.64 3.85
C GLU A 34 9.54 3.81 2.77
N GLU A 35 9.53 2.47 2.89
CA GLU A 35 8.87 1.58 1.93
C GLU A 35 7.35 1.79 1.97
N ALA A 36 6.77 1.88 3.17
CA ALA A 36 5.35 2.17 3.37
C ALA A 36 4.97 3.52 2.76
N THR A 37 5.75 4.56 3.04
CA THR A 37 5.54 5.91 2.50
C THR A 37 5.65 5.93 0.99
N PHE A 38 6.62 5.22 0.42
CA PHE A 38 6.77 5.07 -1.03
C PHE A 38 5.54 4.41 -1.65
N ILE A 39 5.09 3.27 -1.12
CA ILE A 39 3.91 2.56 -1.64
C ILE A 39 2.67 3.43 -1.57
N ILE A 40 2.43 4.09 -0.44
CA ILE A 40 1.27 4.96 -0.23
C ILE A 40 1.30 6.15 -1.20
N ASN A 41 2.40 6.90 -1.23
CA ASN A 41 2.50 8.08 -2.09
C ASN A 41 2.43 7.71 -3.57
N THR A 42 3.10 6.64 -4.00
CA THR A 42 3.10 6.23 -5.40
C THR A 42 1.72 5.79 -5.91
N ILE A 43 0.95 5.07 -5.08
CA ILE A 43 -0.41 4.67 -5.48
C ILE A 43 -1.36 5.87 -5.40
N MET A 44 -1.21 6.75 -4.39
CA MET A 44 -2.00 7.97 -4.27
C MET A 44 -1.75 9.00 -5.38
N ASP A 45 -0.51 9.13 -5.85
CA ASP A 45 -0.14 10.03 -6.95
C ASP A 45 -0.62 9.51 -8.31
N GLU A 46 -1.16 8.28 -8.37
CA GLU A 46 -1.65 7.61 -9.59
C GLU A 46 -0.64 7.63 -10.76
N ASP A 47 0.66 7.74 -10.45
CA ASP A 47 1.69 7.77 -11.48
C ASP A 47 1.88 6.36 -12.04
N ALA A 48 1.30 6.13 -13.22
CA ALA A 48 1.36 4.86 -13.93
C ALA A 48 2.80 4.35 -14.16
N ALA A 49 3.81 5.23 -14.20
CA ALA A 49 5.20 4.83 -14.37
C ALA A 49 5.79 4.17 -13.12
N THR A 50 5.30 4.54 -11.94
CA THR A 50 5.85 4.08 -10.65
C THR A 50 4.89 3.15 -9.90
N ILE A 51 3.60 3.15 -10.24
CA ILE A 51 2.58 2.25 -9.66
C ILE A 51 3.00 0.78 -9.72
N GLU A 52 3.53 0.31 -10.86
CA GLU A 52 3.97 -1.08 -11.01
C GLU A 52 5.14 -1.41 -10.06
N ASN A 53 6.04 -0.44 -9.83
CA ASN A 53 7.15 -0.62 -8.89
C ASN A 53 6.66 -0.68 -7.44
N ALA A 54 5.68 0.14 -7.07
CA ALA A 54 5.05 0.08 -5.75
C ALA A 54 4.31 -1.24 -5.53
N LYS A 55 3.56 -1.71 -6.54
CA LYS A 55 2.90 -3.02 -6.50
C LYS A 55 3.94 -4.14 -6.36
N ALA A 56 4.99 -4.14 -7.16
CA ALA A 56 6.06 -5.13 -7.07
C ALA A 56 6.76 -5.12 -5.70
N LEU A 57 7.05 -3.94 -5.15
CA LEU A 57 7.65 -3.80 -3.82
C LEU A 57 6.74 -4.39 -2.75
N PHE A 58 5.45 -4.05 -2.76
CA PHE A 58 4.48 -4.60 -1.83
C PHE A 58 4.35 -6.13 -1.94
N HIS A 59 4.22 -6.65 -3.17
CA HIS A 59 4.12 -8.09 -3.43
C HIS A 59 5.38 -8.86 -3.04
N SER A 60 6.56 -8.24 -3.09
CA SER A 60 7.80 -8.85 -2.59
C SER A 60 7.81 -9.06 -1.07
N LYS A 61 6.94 -8.35 -0.33
CA LYS A 61 6.80 -8.42 1.12
C LYS A 61 5.65 -9.33 1.55
N LEU A 62 4.73 -9.70 0.65
CA LEU A 62 3.62 -10.60 0.95
C LEU A 62 4.12 -11.94 1.50
#